data_AF-A0A1G0KSI2-F1
#
_entry.id   AF-A0A1G0KSI2-F1
#
_cell.length_a   1.000
_cell.length_b   1.000
_cell.length_c   1.000
_cell.angle_alpha   90.00
_cell.angle_beta   90.00
_cell.angle_gamma   90.00
#
_symmetry.space_group_name_H-M   'P 1'
#
loop_
_entity.id
_entity.type
_entity.pdbx_description
1 polymer ?
#
loop_
_entity_poly.entity_id
_entity_poly.type
_entity_poly.pdbx_seq_one_letter_code
_entity_poly.pdbx_strand_id
1 'polypeptide(L)' 'MSMVINAAVPDRLWQQAQAMVEQGWVSDMESLIAESLRRYIDSHQEVITEQFIRSDIDWGLHGSD' A
#
# COMPACT_ATOMS: atom_id res chain seq x y z
N MET A 1 13.79 11.80 -0.86
CA MET A 1 14.16 10.70 0.05
C MET A 1 13.51 9.43 -0.48
N SER A 2 14.25 8.35 -0.66
CA SER A 2 13.70 7.03 -0.95
C SER A 2 13.62 6.23 0.36
N MET A 3 12.51 5.53 0.57
CA MET A 3 12.29 4.66 1.71
C MET A 3 11.97 3.27 1.18
N VAL A 4 12.53 2.23 1.81
CA VAL A 4 12.28 0.84 1.42
C VAL A 4 11.10 0.33 2.23
N ILE A 5 10.09 -0.21 1.54
CA ILE A 5 8.92 -0.84 2.15
C ILE A 5 9.05 -2.34 1.91
N ASN A 6 8.92 -3.14 2.97
CA ASN A 6 8.81 -4.60 2.88
C ASN A 6 7.38 -5.02 3.20
N ALA A 7 6.74 -5.73 2.28
CA ALA A 7 5.37 -6.19 2.45
C ALA A 7 5.16 -7.55 1.79
N ALA A 8 4.40 -8.42 2.45
CA ALA A 8 3.92 -9.64 1.82
C ALA A 8 2.78 -9.30 0.86
N VAL A 9 2.94 -9.69 -0.41
CA VAL A 9 1.94 -9.44 -1.46
C VAL A 9 1.36 -10.78 -1.90
N PRO A 10 0.03 -10.91 -2.06
CA PRO A 10 -0.57 -12.14 -2.57
C PRO A 10 -0.03 -12.51 -3.96
N ASP A 11 0.34 -13.77 -4.18
CA ASP A 11 0.95 -14.24 -5.43
C ASP A 11 0.16 -13.84 -6.68
N ARG A 12 -1.16 -13.95 -6.63
CA ARG A 12 -2.03 -13.58 -7.76
C ARG A 12 -1.93 -12.09 -8.10
N LEU A 13 -1.85 -11.23 -7.09
CA LEU A 13 -1.71 -9.79 -7.28
C LEU A 13 -0.33 -9.46 -7.86
N TRP A 14 0.70 -10.15 -7.36
CA TRP A 14 2.06 -10.03 -7.90
C TRP A 14 2.13 -10.43 -9.38
N GLN A 15 1.53 -11.57 -9.74
CA GLN A 15 1.47 -12.03 -11.13
C GLN A 15 0.75 -11.05 -12.06
N GLN A 16 -0.34 -10.43 -11.58
CA GLN A 16 -1.05 -9.39 -12.35
C GLN A 16 -0.15 -8.17 -12.58
N ALA A 17 0.55 -7.70 -11.56
CA ALA A 17 1.49 -6.59 -11.68
C ALA A 17 2.64 -6.92 -12.66
N GLN A 18 3.18 -8.14 -12.61
CA GLN A 18 4.20 -8.59 -13.56
C GLN A 18 3.68 -8.57 -14.99
N ALA A 19 2.48 -9.10 -15.24
CA ALA A 19 1.89 -9.12 -16.57
C ALA A 19 1.69 -7.70 -17.14
N MET A 20 1.34 -6.71 -16.31
CA MET A 20 1.19 -5.32 -16.74
C MET A 20 2.54 -4.70 -17.20
N VAL A 21 3.63 -5.02 -16.50
CA VAL A 21 4.97 -4.57 -16.88
C VAL A 21 5.45 -5.30 -18.14
N GLU A 22 5.28 -6.62 -18.22
CA GLU A 22 5.67 -7.43 -19.39
C GLU A 22 4.95 -6.99 -20.68
N GLN A 23 3.68 -6.59 -20.56
CA GLN A 23 2.89 -6.09 -21.68
C GLN A 23 3.16 -4.60 -21.99
N GLY A 24 4.00 -3.92 -21.22
CA GLY A 24 4.38 -2.52 -21.45
C GLY A 24 3.31 -1.49 -21.08
N TRP A 25 2.30 -1.87 -20.27
CA TRP A 25 1.29 -0.92 -19.78
C TRP A 25 1.86 0.02 -18.72
N VAL A 26 2.87 -0.45 -17.99
CA VAL A 26 3.62 0.32 -17.00
C VAL A 26 5.10 0.09 -17.22
N SER A 27 5.93 1.09 -16.92
CA SER A 27 7.37 1.07 -17.17
C SER A 27 8.10 -0.01 -16.39
N ASP A 28 7.74 -0.17 -15.11
CA ASP A 28 8.43 -1.03 -14.15
C ASP A 28 7.57 -1.23 -12.89
N MET A 29 7.99 -2.17 -12.06
CA MET A 29 7.27 -2.56 -10.84
C MET A 29 7.26 -1.46 -9.78
N GLU A 30 8.33 -0.68 -9.65
CA GLU A 30 8.42 0.39 -8.64
C GLU A 30 7.42 1.50 -8.96
N SER A 31 7.37 1.94 -10.21
CA SER A 31 6.41 2.91 -10.72
C SER A 31 4.96 2.43 -10.57
N LEU A 32 4.70 1.14 -10.86
CA LEU A 32 3.38 0.54 -10.70
C LEU A 32 2.92 0.58 -9.23
N ILE A 33 3.79 0.17 -8.31
CA ILE A 33 3.47 0.12 -6.88
C ILE A 33 3.29 1.54 -6.33
N ALA A 34 4.18 2.47 -6.66
CA ALA A 34 4.11 3.85 -6.20
C ALA A 34 2.80 4.54 -6.63
N GLU A 35 2.43 4.39 -7.91
CA GLU A 35 1.19 4.99 -8.43
C GLU A 35 -0.06 4.31 -7.86
N SER A 36 -0.02 2.99 -7.67
CA SER A 36 -1.14 2.25 -7.06
C SER A 36 -1.38 2.68 -5.61
N LEU A 37 -0.31 2.82 -4.82
CA LEU A 37 -0.38 3.31 -3.45
C LEU A 37 -0.91 4.73 -3.38
N ARG A 38 -0.40 5.63 -4.23
CA ARG A 38 -0.87 7.02 -4.32
C ARG A 38 -2.37 7.08 -4.61
N ARG A 39 -2.83 6.38 -5.66
CA ARG A 39 -4.25 6.34 -6.03
C ARG A 39 -5.14 5.79 -4.93
N TYR A 40 -4.68 4.76 -4.22
CA TYR A 40 -5.43 4.19 -3.12
C TYR A 40 -5.60 5.19 -1.97
N ILE A 41 -4.50 5.84 -1.56
CA ILE A 41 -4.52 6.84 -0.49
C ILE A 41 -5.40 8.04 -0.89
N ASP A 42 -5.21 8.57 -2.10
CA ASP A 42 -5.97 9.73 -2.61
C ASP A 42 -7.48 9.45 -2.65
N SER A 43 -7.89 8.21 -2.91
CA SER A 43 -9.31 7.82 -3.00
C SER A 43 -9.93 7.34 -1.69
N HIS A 44 -9.14 7.00 -0.68
CA HIS A 44 -9.61 6.41 0.59
C HIS A 44 -9.13 7.18 1.83
N GLN A 45 -8.69 8.43 1.67
CA GLN A 45 -8.06 9.22 2.73
C GLN A 45 -8.88 9.27 4.02
N GLU A 46 -10.20 9.46 3.95
CA GLU A 46 -11.07 9.53 5.13
C GLU A 46 -11.10 8.20 5.90
N VAL A 47 -11.31 7.09 5.19
CA VAL A 47 -11.38 5.74 5.78
C VAL A 47 -10.03 5.34 6.38
N ILE A 48 -8.93 5.64 5.68
CA ILE A 48 -7.57 5.37 6.14
C ILE A 48 -7.27 6.19 7.40
N THR A 49 -7.67 7.47 7.42
CA THR A 49 -7.49 8.36 8.58
C THR A 49 -8.26 7.83 9.79
N GLU A 50 -9.51 7.41 9.60
CA GLU A 50 -10.31 6.81 10.66
C GLU A 50 -9.68 5.53 11.21
N GLN A 51 -9.18 4.65 10.34
CA GLN A 51 -8.49 3.42 10.75
C GLN A 51 -7.27 3.72 11.60
N PHE A 52 -6.42 4.67 11.20
CA PHE A 52 -5.24 5.03 11.97
C PHE A 52 -5.61 5.60 13.34
N ILE A 53 -6.59 6.51 13.42
CA ILE A 53 -7.06 7.04 14.71
C ILE A 53 -7.56 5.92 15.62
N ARG A 54 -8.33 4.97 15.10
CA ARG A 54 -8.82 3.82 15.88
C ARG A 54 -7.68 2.93 16.34
N SER A 55 -6.69 2.66 15.49
CA SER A 55 -5.50 1.90 15.86
C SER A 55 -4.68 2.60 16.95
N ASP A 56 -4.51 3.91 16.86
CA ASP A 56 -3.80 4.70 17.88
C ASP A 56 -4.55 4.70 19.22
N ILE A 57 -5.88 4.81 19.19
CA ILE A 57 -6.71 4.70 20.41
C ILE A 57 -6.61 3.29 20.99
N ASP A 58 -6.72 2.26 20.15
CA ASP A 58 -6.65 0.87 20.59
C ASP A 58 -5.29 0.56 21.24
N TRP A 59 -4.20 1.03 20.62
CA TRP A 59 -2.87 0.98 21.20
C TRP A 59 -2.77 1.78 22.51
N GLY A 60 -3.34 2.98 22.59
CA GLY A 60 -3.31 3.77 23.82
C GLY A 60 -4.13 3.18 24.98
N LEU A 61 -5.15 2.38 24.68
CA LEU A 61 -6.03 1.75 25.68
C LEU A 61 -5.59 0.34 26.08
N HIS A 62 -5.04 -0.44 25.14
CA HIS A 62 -4.71 -1.85 25.32
C HIS A 62 -3.21 -2.15 25.18
N GLY A 63 -2.43 -1.21 24.64
CA GLY A 63 -0.98 -1.31 24.57
C GLY A 63 -0.38 -1.24 25.96
N SER A 64 -0.15 -2.41 26.54
CA SER A 64 0.82 -2.57 27.62
C SER A 64 2.17 -2.77 26.95
N ASP A 65 3.14 -1.97 27.40
CA ASP A 65 4.56 -1.95 27.01
C ASP A 65 5.14 -3.30 26.55
#